data_AF-A0A2G9H3F0-F1
#
_entry.id   AF-A0A2G9H3F0-F1
#
_cell.length_a   1.000
_cell.length_b   1.000
_cell.length_c   1.000
_cell.angle_alpha   90.00
_cell.angle_beta   90.00
_cell.angle_gamma   90.00
#
_symmetry.space_group_name_H-M   'P 1'
#
loop_
_entity.id
_entity.type
_entity.pdbx_description
1 polymer ?
#
loop_
_entity_poly.entity_id
_entity_poly.type
_entity_poly.pdbx_seq_one_letter_code
_entity_poly.pdbx_strand_id
1 'polypeptide(L)'
;MPSSEKKPSRVPMWRGVQVAYFIVALCMFPLAIAGYWAYGNKIPENGGMLPAIYAFHGRDTSRAILALISLLIIINTLSSFQIYGMPMFDDMESKITKRMKKPCPWWLRVILRVMFGYGCFFVAVAIPFLGSFAGLIGGIAVPVTFAYPCLMWIRIKKPKKYSLMWWLNWALGISGIMLTILLVAAGVYVVLDTGIEVSFFKPH
;
A
#
# COMPACT_ATOMS: atom_id res chain seq x y z
N MET A 1 -17.57 13.04 -8.93
CA MET A 1 -17.62 14.17 -9.89
C MET A 1 -18.54 13.80 -11.04
N PRO A 2 -19.68 14.46 -11.24
CA PRO A 2 -20.57 14.11 -12.34
C PRO A 2 -19.90 14.51 -13.66
N SER A 3 -19.59 13.53 -14.51
CA SER A 3 -19.18 13.80 -15.90
C SER A 3 -20.44 13.88 -16.76
N SER A 4 -20.62 15.00 -17.45
CA SER A 4 -21.62 15.15 -18.51
C SER A 4 -20.88 15.27 -19.84
N GLU A 5 -21.48 14.84 -20.94
CA GLU A 5 -20.89 14.98 -22.29
C GLU A 5 -20.46 16.41 -22.62
N LYS A 6 -21.15 17.41 -22.05
CA LYS A 6 -20.86 18.85 -22.26
C LYS A 6 -19.69 19.38 -21.42
N LYS A 7 -19.27 18.68 -20.35
CA LYS A 7 -18.18 19.10 -19.46
C LYS A 7 -17.27 17.91 -19.17
N PRO A 8 -16.21 17.69 -19.98
CA PRO A 8 -15.30 16.57 -19.76
C PRO A 8 -14.59 16.75 -18.41
N SER A 9 -14.74 15.78 -17.52
CA SER A 9 -14.13 15.74 -16.18
C SER A 9 -12.60 15.63 -16.20
N ARG A 10 -11.99 15.47 -17.39
CA ARG A 10 -10.56 15.27 -17.57
C ARG A 10 -9.70 16.41 -17.00
N VAL A 11 -10.08 17.66 -17.23
CA VAL A 11 -9.31 18.83 -16.76
C VAL A 11 -9.34 18.98 -15.23
N PRO A 12 -10.52 18.97 -14.57
CA PRO A 12 -10.56 19.04 -13.10
C PRO A 12 -9.95 17.80 -12.44
N MET A 13 -10.11 16.61 -13.03
CA MET A 13 -9.49 15.39 -12.51
C MET A 13 -7.96 15.43 -12.62
N TRP A 14 -7.41 15.92 -13.73
CA TRP A 14 -5.97 16.09 -13.90
C TRP A 14 -5.37 17.06 -12.86
N ARG A 15 -6.02 18.21 -12.65
CA ARG A 15 -5.60 19.18 -11.63
C ARG A 15 -5.69 18.59 -10.22
N GLY A 16 -6.76 17.87 -9.91
CA GLY A 16 -6.93 17.19 -8.62
C GLY A 16 -5.82 16.17 -8.36
N VAL A 17 -5.48 15.36 -9.36
CA VAL A 17 -4.38 14.38 -9.28
C VAL A 17 -3.04 15.09 -9.08
N GLN A 18 -2.74 16.16 -9.83
CA GLN A 18 -1.50 16.92 -9.66
C GLN A 18 -1.35 17.50 -8.26
N VAL A 19 -2.41 18.12 -7.73
CA VAL A 19 -2.40 18.70 -6.37
C VAL A 19 -2.24 17.61 -5.32
N ALA A 20 -2.94 16.48 -5.45
CA ALA A 20 -2.82 15.37 -4.52
C ALA A 20 -1.39 14.82 -4.47
N TYR A 21 -0.77 14.55 -5.63
CA TYR A 21 0.63 14.08 -5.68
C TYR A 21 1.62 15.13 -5.17
N PHE A 22 1.36 16.42 -5.40
CA PHE A 22 2.19 17.50 -4.85
C PHE A 22 2.14 17.54 -3.31
N ILE A 23 0.96 17.42 -2.71
CA ILE A 23 0.80 17.35 -1.26
C ILE A 23 1.50 16.11 -0.70
N VAL A 24 1.32 14.95 -1.34
CA VAL A 24 2.02 13.71 -0.93
C VAL A 24 3.54 13.90 -0.96
N ALA A 25 4.07 14.50 -2.02
CA ALA A 25 5.50 14.81 -2.12
C ALA A 25 5.96 15.76 -0.99
N LEU A 26 5.21 16.83 -0.73
CA LEU A 26 5.51 17.80 0.32
C LEU A 26 5.49 17.15 1.72
N CYS A 27 4.64 16.15 1.95
CA CYS A 27 4.64 15.44 3.23
C CYS A 27 5.75 14.37 3.32
N MET A 28 5.95 13.58 2.26
CA MET A 28 6.84 12.41 2.29
C MET A 28 8.32 12.78 2.16
N PHE A 29 8.69 13.73 1.28
CA PHE A 29 10.10 14.07 1.06
C PHE A 29 10.77 14.70 2.28
N PRO A 30 10.20 15.72 2.94
CA PRO A 30 10.80 16.28 4.15
C PRO A 30 10.87 15.27 5.29
N LEU A 31 9.85 14.42 5.44
CA LEU A 31 9.86 13.35 6.44
C LEU A 31 11.01 12.36 6.20
N ALA A 32 11.22 11.94 4.95
CA ALA A 32 12.32 11.05 4.58
C ALA A 32 13.70 11.71 4.80
N ILE A 33 13.86 12.98 4.38
CA ILE A 33 15.11 13.72 4.52
C ILE A 33 15.44 13.95 6.01
N ALA A 34 14.48 14.45 6.80
CA ALA A 34 14.67 14.68 8.23
C ALA A 34 14.88 13.37 9.00
N GLY A 35 14.14 12.32 8.65
CA GLY A 35 14.30 11.01 9.27
C GLY A 35 15.68 10.40 9.00
N TYR A 36 16.17 10.47 7.75
CA TYR A 36 17.51 10.01 7.42
C TYR A 36 18.59 10.87 8.07
N TRP A 37 18.40 12.19 8.17
CA TRP A 37 19.34 13.08 8.85
C TRP A 37 19.42 12.80 10.37
N ALA A 38 18.29 12.50 11.01
CA ALA A 38 18.21 12.24 12.44
C ALA A 38 18.72 10.84 12.84
N TYR A 39 18.40 9.80 12.05
CA TYR A 39 18.69 8.41 12.41
C TYR A 39 19.83 7.79 11.60
N GLY A 40 20.12 8.28 10.38
CA GLY A 40 21.18 7.77 9.52
C GLY A 40 21.18 6.25 9.39
N ASN A 41 22.35 5.63 9.59
CA ASN A 41 22.54 4.17 9.55
C ASN A 41 21.99 3.43 10.79
N LYS A 42 21.31 4.12 11.71
CA LYS A 42 20.77 3.50 12.94
C LYS A 42 19.32 3.04 12.80
N ILE A 43 18.74 3.11 11.60
CA ILE A 43 17.37 2.63 11.36
C ILE A 43 17.38 1.10 11.35
N PRO A 44 16.62 0.42 12.22
CA PRO A 44 16.58 -1.04 12.27
C PRO A 44 15.98 -1.60 10.98
N GLU A 45 16.66 -2.59 10.40
CA GLU A 45 16.37 -3.18 9.08
C GLU A 45 14.95 -3.76 8.99
N ASN A 46 14.40 -4.26 10.10
CA ASN A 46 13.12 -4.98 10.13
C ASN A 46 11.91 -4.14 10.56
N GLY A 47 12.09 -2.84 10.85
CA GLY A 47 11.09 -2.06 11.57
C GLY A 47 10.78 -0.66 11.03
N GLY A 48 11.69 -0.09 10.22
CA GLY A 48 11.54 1.28 9.72
C GLY A 48 11.75 2.34 10.82
N MET A 49 11.20 3.54 10.59
CA MET A 49 11.50 4.72 11.42
C MET A 49 10.81 4.71 12.80
N LEU A 50 9.68 4.04 12.94
CA LEU A 50 8.90 4.00 14.20
C LEU A 50 9.62 3.25 15.33
N PRO A 51 10.18 2.05 15.11
CA PRO A 51 11.03 1.37 16.08
C PRO A 51 12.34 2.10 16.35
N ALA A 52 12.88 2.84 15.37
CA ALA A 52 14.05 3.70 15.59
C ALA A 52 13.74 4.81 16.62
N ILE A 53 12.59 5.48 16.49
CA ILE A 53 12.15 6.48 17.46
C ILE A 53 12.01 5.85 18.85
N TYR A 54 11.36 4.70 18.96
CA TYR A 54 11.15 4.04 20.25
C TYR A 54 12.47 3.55 20.90
N ALA A 55 13.39 3.00 20.10
CA ALA A 55 14.67 2.48 20.58
C ALA A 55 15.64 3.59 21.02
N PHE A 56 15.69 4.72 20.29
CA PHE A 56 16.62 5.82 20.58
C PHE A 56 16.06 6.87 21.53
N HIS A 57 14.76 7.21 21.41
CA HIS A 57 14.13 8.26 22.21
C HIS A 57 13.26 7.73 23.35
N GLY A 58 13.18 6.40 23.53
CA GLY A 58 12.40 5.76 24.61
C GLY A 58 12.83 6.13 26.03
N ARG A 59 14.09 6.57 26.22
CA ARG A 59 14.63 7.00 27.54
C ARG A 59 14.71 8.52 27.70
N ASP A 60 14.95 9.27 26.63
CA ASP A 60 15.23 10.71 26.69
C ASP A 60 14.00 11.60 26.40
N THR A 61 12.94 11.06 25.81
CA THR A 61 11.71 11.82 25.48
C THR A 61 10.61 11.61 26.53
N SER A 62 9.81 12.66 26.78
CA SER A 62 8.69 12.56 27.71
C SER A 62 7.73 11.43 27.32
N ARG A 63 7.33 10.62 28.32
CA ARG A 63 6.41 9.49 28.13
C ARG A 63 5.08 9.92 27.49
N ALA A 64 4.68 11.17 27.70
CA ALA A 64 3.48 11.76 27.12
C ALA A 64 3.56 11.88 25.58
N ILE A 65 4.71 12.26 25.02
CA ILE A 65 4.89 12.39 23.57
C ILE A 65 4.88 11.02 22.91
N LEU A 66 5.55 10.02 23.50
CA LEU A 66 5.53 8.64 23.00
C LEU A 66 4.12 8.05 23.03
N ALA A 67 3.37 8.30 24.10
CA ALA A 67 1.97 7.88 24.22
C ALA A 67 1.05 8.59 23.21
N LEU A 68 1.28 9.86 22.93
CA LEU A 68 0.53 10.61 21.91
C LEU A 68 0.78 10.03 20.52
N ILE A 69 2.05 9.77 20.17
CA ILE A 69 2.43 9.20 18.87
C ILE A 69 1.78 7.82 18.68
N SER A 70 1.86 6.94 19.69
CA SER A 70 1.25 5.61 19.59
C SER A 70 -0.26 5.69 19.47
N LEU A 71 -0.93 6.58 20.22
CA LEU A 71 -2.37 6.80 20.12
C LEU A 71 -2.78 7.30 18.73
N LEU A 72 -2.05 8.26 18.15
CA LEU A 72 -2.31 8.76 16.80
C LEU A 72 -2.15 7.65 15.74
N ILE A 73 -1.13 6.80 15.88
CA ILE A 73 -0.91 5.67 14.98
C ILE A 73 -2.05 4.66 15.09
N ILE A 74 -2.49 4.33 16.31
CA ILE A 74 -3.62 3.41 16.53
C ILE A 74 -4.89 3.96 15.86
N ILE A 75 -5.23 5.24 16.07
CA ILE A 75 -6.40 5.87 15.44
C ILE A 75 -6.28 5.86 13.91
N ASN A 76 -5.10 6.19 13.38
CA ASN A 76 -4.85 6.18 11.93
C ASN A 76 -5.00 4.78 11.34
N THR A 77 -4.45 3.75 11.99
CA THR A 77 -4.53 2.37 11.52
C THR A 77 -5.96 1.83 11.60
N LEU A 78 -6.70 2.11 12.68
CA LEU A 78 -8.09 1.70 12.83
C LEU A 78 -8.99 2.32 11.76
N SER A 79 -8.81 3.61 11.47
CA SER A 79 -9.58 4.30 10.43
C SER A 79 -9.19 3.84 9.02
N SER A 80 -7.90 3.68 8.76
CA SER A 80 -7.38 3.19 7.47
C SER A 80 -7.87 1.77 7.15
N PHE A 81 -7.91 0.87 8.13
CA PHE A 81 -8.40 -0.50 7.92
C PHE A 81 -9.84 -0.53 7.40
N GLN A 82 -10.71 0.34 7.91
CA GLN A 82 -12.10 0.42 7.46
C GLN A 82 -12.20 0.92 6.01
N ILE A 83 -11.42 1.95 5.65
CA ILE A 83 -11.41 2.53 4.31
C ILE A 83 -10.87 1.52 3.29
N TYR A 84 -9.74 0.87 3.58
CA TYR A 84 -9.13 -0.11 2.68
C TYR A 84 -9.87 -1.45 2.64
N GLY A 85 -10.61 -1.81 3.70
CA GLY A 85 -11.42 -3.02 3.73
C GLY A 85 -12.73 -2.92 2.93
N MET A 86 -13.25 -1.71 2.70
CA MET A 86 -14.54 -1.50 2.03
C MET A 86 -14.63 -2.14 0.63
N PRO A 87 -13.63 -2.00 -0.28
CA PRO A 87 -13.67 -2.68 -1.58
C PRO A 87 -13.70 -4.20 -1.47
N MET A 88 -13.02 -4.77 -0.46
CA MET A 88 -13.02 -6.22 -0.24
C MET A 88 -14.39 -6.70 0.24
N PHE A 89 -15.02 -5.96 1.16
CA PHE A 89 -16.39 -6.27 1.62
C PHE A 89 -17.39 -6.19 0.47
N ASP A 90 -17.28 -5.19 -0.40
CA ASP A 90 -18.14 -5.04 -1.57
C ASP A 90 -17.95 -6.18 -2.58
N ASP A 91 -16.71 -6.64 -2.82
CA ASP A 91 -16.44 -7.78 -3.69
C ASP A 91 -16.98 -9.11 -3.13
N MET A 92 -16.80 -9.34 -1.81
CA MET A 92 -17.36 -10.51 -1.13
C MET A 92 -18.90 -10.52 -1.20
N GLU A 93 -19.54 -9.38 -0.94
CA GLU A 93 -21.00 -9.23 -1.01
C GLU A 93 -21.51 -9.40 -2.45
N SER A 94 -20.80 -8.86 -3.44
CA SER A 94 -21.12 -9.02 -4.86
C SER A 94 -21.05 -10.48 -5.30
N LYS A 95 -20.02 -11.22 -4.88
CA LYS A 95 -19.88 -12.66 -5.17
C LYS A 95 -21.02 -13.48 -4.58
N ILE A 96 -21.43 -13.19 -3.34
CA ILE A 96 -22.55 -13.89 -2.68
C ILE A 96 -23.87 -13.56 -3.37
N THR A 97 -24.11 -12.28 -3.67
CA THR A 97 -25.33 -11.83 -4.37
C THR A 97 -25.44 -12.46 -5.75
N LYS A 98 -24.32 -12.57 -6.49
CA LYS A 98 -24.28 -13.26 -7.79
C LYS A 98 -24.59 -14.75 -7.69
N ARG A 99 -24.11 -15.44 -6.64
CA ARG A 99 -24.35 -16.88 -6.45
C ARG A 99 -25.75 -17.19 -5.93
N MET A 100 -26.20 -16.45 -4.91
CA MET A 100 -27.49 -16.68 -4.24
C MET A 100 -28.67 -15.99 -4.94
N LYS A 101 -28.41 -15.09 -5.91
CA LYS A 101 -29.41 -14.24 -6.61
C LYS A 101 -30.36 -13.48 -5.67
N LYS A 102 -29.94 -13.24 -4.43
CA LYS A 102 -30.71 -12.56 -3.39
C LYS A 102 -29.84 -11.48 -2.74
N PRO A 103 -30.44 -10.37 -2.25
CA PRO A 103 -29.70 -9.38 -1.49
C PRO A 103 -29.12 -10.01 -0.23
N CYS A 104 -27.89 -9.61 0.12
CA CYS A 104 -27.23 -10.14 1.31
C CYS A 104 -27.94 -9.62 2.58
N PRO A 105 -28.45 -10.51 3.46
CA PRO A 105 -29.09 -10.10 4.70
C PRO A 105 -28.07 -9.47 5.65
N TRP A 106 -28.53 -8.56 6.51
CA TRP A 106 -27.67 -7.79 7.43
C TRP A 106 -26.79 -8.68 8.33
N TRP A 107 -27.34 -9.79 8.84
CA TRP A 107 -26.60 -10.77 9.64
C TRP A 107 -25.43 -11.40 8.88
N LEU A 108 -25.62 -11.73 7.60
CA LEU A 108 -24.55 -12.29 6.76
C LEU A 108 -23.45 -11.26 6.52
N ARG A 109 -23.80 -9.98 6.37
CA ARG A 109 -22.82 -8.89 6.25
C ARG A 109 -21.98 -8.75 7.52
N VAL A 110 -22.59 -8.86 8.70
CA VAL A 110 -21.87 -8.85 9.99
C VAL A 110 -20.92 -10.04 10.08
N ILE A 111 -21.39 -11.25 9.76
CA ILE A 111 -20.56 -12.46 9.78
C ILE A 111 -19.37 -12.33 8.83
N LEU A 112 -19.57 -11.85 7.60
CA LEU A 112 -18.47 -11.68 6.63
C LEU A 112 -17.40 -10.69 7.12
N ARG A 113 -17.82 -9.58 7.73
CA ARG A 113 -16.88 -8.59 8.29
C ARG A 113 -16.09 -9.14 9.47
N VAL A 114 -16.75 -9.86 10.38
CA VAL A 114 -16.08 -10.49 11.53
C VAL A 114 -15.14 -11.59 11.07
N MET A 115 -15.57 -12.46 10.13
CA MET A 115 -14.74 -13.52 9.57
C MET A 115 -13.51 -12.97 8.85
N PHE A 116 -13.65 -11.91 8.06
CA PHE A 116 -12.53 -11.26 7.39
C PHE A 116 -11.56 -10.63 8.39
N GLY A 117 -12.08 -9.86 9.36
CA GLY A 117 -11.26 -9.25 10.40
C GLY A 117 -10.51 -10.28 11.25
N TYR A 118 -11.18 -11.37 11.63
CA TYR A 118 -10.56 -12.49 12.34
C TYR A 118 -9.50 -13.19 11.47
N GLY A 119 -9.76 -13.40 10.18
CA GLY A 119 -8.77 -13.95 9.26
C GLY A 119 -7.51 -13.09 9.16
N CYS A 120 -7.66 -11.77 9.04
CA CYS A 120 -6.53 -10.84 9.07
C CYS A 120 -5.76 -10.90 10.40
N PHE A 121 -6.47 -10.95 11.52
CA PHE A 121 -5.86 -11.09 12.85
C PHE A 121 -5.08 -12.40 12.98
N PHE A 122 -5.68 -13.52 12.56
CA PHE A 122 -5.05 -14.83 12.59
C PHE A 122 -3.77 -14.85 11.75
N VAL A 123 -3.81 -14.30 10.53
CA VAL A 123 -2.62 -14.21 9.67
C VAL A 123 -1.55 -13.30 10.28
N ALA A 124 -1.93 -12.19 10.90
CA ALA A 124 -1.00 -11.28 11.56
C ALA A 124 -0.29 -11.96 12.76
N VAL A 125 -1.00 -12.80 13.53
CA VAL A 125 -0.42 -13.56 14.65
C VAL A 125 0.43 -14.74 14.15
N ALA A 126 -0.03 -15.44 13.10
CA ALA A 126 0.67 -16.60 12.56
C ALA A 126 1.95 -16.24 11.78
N ILE A 127 2.02 -15.04 11.21
CA ILE A 127 3.14 -14.58 10.37
C ILE A 127 3.62 -13.22 10.89
N PRO A 128 4.46 -13.18 11.94
CA PRO A 128 4.93 -11.93 12.54
C PRO A 128 5.83 -11.10 11.59
N PHE A 129 6.39 -11.73 10.55
CA PHE A 129 7.20 -11.10 9.51
C PHE A 129 6.39 -10.63 8.29
N LEU A 130 5.05 -10.51 8.41
CA LEU A 130 4.19 -10.04 7.32
C LEU A 130 4.59 -8.66 6.77
N GLY A 131 5.19 -7.80 7.61
CA GLY A 131 5.74 -6.52 7.17
C GLY A 131 6.85 -6.66 6.13
N SER A 132 7.69 -7.71 6.21
CA SER A 132 8.74 -7.99 5.24
C SER A 132 8.19 -8.40 3.87
N PHE A 133 6.98 -8.98 3.83
CA PHE A 133 6.28 -9.29 2.58
C PHE A 133 5.68 -8.05 1.90
N ALA A 134 5.58 -6.90 2.57
CA ALA A 134 5.00 -5.70 1.97
C ALA A 134 5.76 -5.27 0.72
N GLY A 135 7.10 -5.42 0.71
CA GLY A 135 7.93 -5.16 -0.46
C GLY A 135 7.65 -6.11 -1.63
N LEU A 136 7.42 -7.39 -1.34
CA LEU A 136 7.08 -8.41 -2.35
C LEU A 136 5.68 -8.16 -2.95
N ILE A 137 4.68 -7.95 -2.10
CA ILE A 137 3.30 -7.66 -2.51
C ILE A 137 3.26 -6.35 -3.32
N GLY A 138 4.00 -5.34 -2.85
CA GLY A 138 4.18 -4.08 -3.58
C GLY A 138 4.81 -4.31 -4.95
N GLY A 139 5.89 -5.09 -5.02
CA GLY A 139 6.55 -5.47 -6.27
C GLY A 139 5.60 -6.11 -7.28
N ILE A 140 4.76 -7.06 -6.85
CA ILE A 140 3.76 -7.71 -7.72
C ILE A 140 2.68 -6.73 -8.22
N ALA A 141 2.39 -5.66 -7.47
CA ALA A 141 1.41 -4.64 -7.86
C ALA A 141 1.97 -3.57 -8.80
N VAL A 142 3.29 -3.36 -8.87
CA VAL A 142 3.95 -2.36 -9.73
C VAL A 142 3.61 -2.48 -11.22
N PRO A 143 3.51 -3.68 -11.84
CA PRO A 143 3.09 -3.80 -13.23
C PRO A 143 1.68 -3.26 -13.45
N VAL A 144 0.79 -3.44 -12.49
CA VAL A 144 -0.62 -3.02 -12.61
C VAL A 144 -0.73 -1.49 -12.58
N THR A 145 0.13 -0.82 -11.81
CA THR A 145 0.10 0.64 -11.64
C THR A 145 0.93 1.40 -12.68
N PHE A 146 2.05 0.83 -13.14
CA PHE A 146 2.96 1.51 -14.07
C PHE A 146 2.96 0.91 -15.47
N ALA A 147 3.13 -0.41 -15.61
CA ALA A 147 3.30 -1.02 -16.93
C ALA A 147 1.97 -1.13 -17.69
N TYR A 148 0.93 -1.59 -17.02
CA TYR A 148 -0.38 -1.86 -17.60
C TYR A 148 -1.04 -0.62 -18.22
N PRO A 149 -1.16 0.55 -17.53
CA PRO A 149 -1.78 1.73 -18.13
C PRO A 149 -0.96 2.29 -19.30
N CYS A 150 0.38 2.23 -19.24
CA CYS A 150 1.24 2.68 -20.34
C CYS A 150 1.04 1.83 -21.60
N LEU A 151 1.04 0.50 -21.47
CA LEU A 151 0.81 -0.43 -22.57
C LEU A 151 -0.62 -0.32 -23.12
N MET A 152 -1.61 -0.20 -22.23
CA MET A 152 -3.02 0.00 -22.60
C MET A 152 -3.21 1.31 -23.38
N TRP A 153 -2.58 2.41 -22.95
CA TRP A 153 -2.65 3.69 -23.64
C TRP A 153 -2.06 3.62 -25.05
N ILE A 154 -0.91 2.95 -25.23
CA ILE A 154 -0.30 2.74 -26.55
C ILE A 154 -1.25 1.96 -27.48
N ARG A 155 -1.90 0.91 -26.97
CA ARG A 155 -2.86 0.09 -27.73
C ARG A 155 -4.12 0.85 -28.14
N ILE A 156 -4.66 1.70 -27.26
CA ILE A 156 -5.90 2.45 -27.51
C ILE A 156 -5.64 3.66 -28.41
N LYS A 157 -4.60 4.46 -28.12
CA LYS A 157 -4.37 5.73 -28.82
C LYS A 157 -3.54 5.60 -30.09
N LYS A 158 -2.87 4.47 -30.31
CA LYS A 158 -2.02 4.20 -31.50
C LYS A 158 -1.21 5.43 -31.92
N PRO A 159 -0.38 5.99 -31.03
CA PRO A 159 0.40 7.19 -31.35
C PRO A 159 1.35 6.92 -32.53
N LYS A 160 1.76 7.98 -33.23
CA LYS A 160 2.77 7.88 -34.30
C LYS A 160 4.02 7.19 -33.75
N LYS A 161 4.50 6.17 -34.46
CA LYS A 161 5.76 5.46 -34.13
C LYS A 161 6.89 6.51 -34.04
N TYR A 162 7.73 6.39 -33.02
CA TYR A 162 8.82 7.33 -32.69
C TYR A 162 8.40 8.74 -32.20
N SER A 163 7.14 8.97 -31.86
CA SER A 163 6.75 10.20 -31.16
C SER A 163 7.31 10.22 -29.73
N LEU A 164 7.59 11.40 -29.18
CA LEU A 164 8.03 11.60 -27.79
C LEU A 164 7.10 10.91 -26.78
N MET A 165 5.78 10.98 -26.98
CA MET A 165 4.81 10.29 -26.13
C MET A 165 4.87 8.76 -26.27
N TRP A 166 5.26 8.24 -27.43
CA TRP A 166 5.42 6.79 -27.62
C TRP A 166 6.67 6.28 -26.87
N TRP A 167 7.79 7.00 -26.97
CA TRP A 167 9.02 6.64 -26.25
C TRP A 167 8.83 6.73 -24.74
N LEU A 168 8.18 7.80 -24.24
CA LEU A 168 7.90 7.98 -22.82
C LEU A 168 7.05 6.84 -22.23
N ASN A 169 5.96 6.45 -22.91
CA ASN A 169 5.13 5.35 -22.42
C ASN A 169 5.85 3.99 -22.49
N TRP A 170 6.69 3.76 -23.51
CA TRP A 170 7.51 2.56 -23.58
C TRP A 170 8.58 2.51 -22.48
N ALA A 171 9.28 3.62 -22.24
CA ALA A 171 10.28 3.73 -21.19
C ALA A 171 9.67 3.50 -19.80
N LEU A 172 8.50 4.12 -19.51
CA LEU A 172 7.76 3.89 -18.27
C LEU A 172 7.25 2.45 -18.12
N GLY A 173 6.82 1.84 -19.23
CA GLY A 173 6.38 0.44 -19.24
C GLY A 173 7.51 -0.51 -18.91
N ILE A 174 8.66 -0.35 -19.55
CA ILE A 174 9.86 -1.17 -19.33
C ILE A 174 10.41 -0.94 -17.93
N SER A 175 10.49 0.30 -17.46
CA SER A 175 10.99 0.60 -16.10
C SER A 175 10.09 0.00 -15.03
N GLY A 176 8.76 0.03 -15.20
CA GLY A 176 7.82 -0.63 -14.29
C GLY A 176 8.04 -2.15 -14.22
N ILE A 177 8.27 -2.80 -15.35
CA ILE A 177 8.58 -4.25 -15.40
C ILE A 177 9.93 -4.53 -14.72
N MET A 178 10.95 -3.72 -15.00
CA MET A 178 12.27 -3.86 -14.39
C MET A 178 12.21 -3.68 -12.86
N LEU A 179 11.49 -2.67 -12.38
CA LEU A 179 11.27 -2.44 -10.94
C LEU A 179 10.55 -3.61 -10.29
N THR A 180 9.60 -4.23 -10.99
CA THR A 180 8.90 -5.43 -10.50
C THR A 180 9.88 -6.58 -10.27
N ILE A 181 10.75 -6.85 -11.25
CA ILE A 181 11.76 -7.92 -11.13
C ILE A 181 12.69 -7.63 -9.95
N LEU A 182 13.17 -6.40 -9.82
CA LEU A 182 14.06 -6.00 -8.73
C LEU A 182 13.39 -6.12 -7.35
N LEU A 183 12.15 -5.64 -7.21
CA LEU A 183 11.41 -5.68 -5.94
C LEU A 183 11.02 -7.10 -5.56
N VAL A 184 10.65 -7.94 -6.53
CA VAL A 184 10.36 -9.36 -6.28
C VAL A 184 11.64 -10.10 -5.89
N ALA A 185 12.76 -9.87 -6.58
CA ALA A 185 14.05 -10.47 -6.22
C ALA A 185 14.50 -10.05 -4.81
N ALA A 186 14.38 -8.75 -4.48
CA ALA A 186 14.66 -8.25 -3.14
C ALA A 186 13.72 -8.83 -2.08
N GLY A 187 12.41 -8.92 -2.38
CA GLY A 187 11.43 -9.52 -1.48
C GLY A 187 11.70 -11.00 -1.23
N VAL A 188 12.06 -11.77 -2.27
CA VAL A 188 12.46 -13.17 -2.14
C VAL A 188 13.74 -13.29 -1.32
N TYR A 189 14.75 -12.44 -1.56
CA TYR A 189 15.97 -12.42 -0.75
C TYR A 189 15.67 -12.17 0.73
N VAL A 190 14.86 -11.16 1.05
CA VAL A 190 14.46 -10.86 2.43
C VAL A 190 13.72 -12.04 3.05
N VAL A 191 12.81 -12.70 2.32
CA VAL A 191 12.08 -13.88 2.82
C VAL A 191 13.00 -15.07 3.06
N LEU A 192 14.05 -15.25 2.25
CA LEU A 192 15.04 -16.30 2.45
C LEU A 192 15.94 -16.01 3.64
N ASP A 193 16.40 -14.76 3.78
CA ASP A 193 17.27 -14.32 4.87
C ASP A 193 16.55 -14.30 6.23
N THR A 194 15.27 -13.91 6.22
CA THR A 194 14.38 -14.02 7.40
C THR A 194 13.73 -15.40 7.55
N GLY A 195 14.04 -16.36 6.67
CA GLY A 195 13.29 -17.60 6.52
C GLY A 195 13.71 -18.74 7.46
N ILE A 196 12.70 -19.35 8.08
CA ILE A 196 12.68 -20.62 8.85
C ILE A 196 13.09 -20.54 10.32
N GLU A 197 12.62 -19.54 11.06
CA GLU A 197 12.16 -19.81 12.44
C GLU A 197 10.64 -19.71 12.47
N VAL A 198 9.98 -20.78 12.04
CA VAL A 198 8.53 -20.92 12.20
C VAL A 198 8.24 -21.20 13.67
N SER A 199 8.47 -20.20 14.52
CA SER A 199 8.19 -20.21 15.95
C SER A 199 6.69 -20.03 16.14
N PHE A 200 5.90 -21.05 15.76
CA PHE A 200 4.44 -21.08 15.90
C PHE A 200 3.96 -20.80 17.35
N PHE A 201 4.85 -20.81 18.36
CA PHE A 201 4.51 -20.67 19.78
C PHE A 201 5.59 -20.00 20.66
N LYS A 202 6.32 -18.97 20.19
CA LYS A 202 7.13 -18.13 21.10
C LYS A 202 7.00 -16.64 20.76
N PRO A 203 6.15 -15.89 21.49
CA PRO A 203 6.20 -14.44 21.45
C PRO A 203 7.44 -13.99 22.24
N HIS A 204 8.34 -13.27 21.59
CA HIS A 204 9.36 -12.46 22.26
C HIS A 204 8.89 -11.01 22.34
#